data_AF-A0A101IQC0-F1
#
_entry.id   AF-A0A101IQC0-F1
#
_cell.length_a   1.000
_cell.length_b   1.000
_cell.length_c   1.000
_cell.angle_alpha   90.00
_cell.angle_beta   90.00
_cell.angle_gamma   90.00
#
_symmetry.space_group_name_H-M   'P 1'
#
loop_
_entity.id
_entity.type
_entity.pdbx_description
1 polymer ?
#
loop_
_entity_poly.entity_id
_entity_poly.type
_entity_poly.pdbx_seq_one_letter_code
_entity_poly.pdbx_strand_id
1 'polypeptide(L)'
;MQRDKVLTIKRKIKYPRIELKTGTPVLILPQDDSFDAVEILDKHRKWFQQKLEFTEKIKKKYKNQKIYERSESDLIKLITNFVSEYADVLGKKPDKISFRYMKTKWASCSRKNKITFNFMLKYLPPRLIRYTTFHEMAHLLIPNHNKNFWFLIKREFKNYPHFEEELFGYWFLLQNKKLIKE
;
A
#
# COMPACT_ATOMS: atom_id res chain seq x y z
N MET A 1 13.47 -25.80 4.34
CA MET A 1 13.52 -25.34 2.92
C MET A 1 12.52 -24.24 2.52
N GLN A 2 11.78 -23.59 3.45
CA GLN A 2 10.89 -22.45 3.12
C GLN A 2 11.12 -21.20 4.00
N ARG A 3 12.08 -21.26 4.94
CA ARG A 3 12.35 -20.21 5.93
C ARG A 3 13.08 -19.00 5.33
N ASP A 4 13.88 -19.22 4.28
CA ASP A 4 14.73 -18.19 3.66
C ASP A 4 13.96 -17.10 2.90
N LYS A 5 12.64 -17.27 2.71
CA LYS A 5 11.77 -16.30 2.04
C LYS A 5 11.04 -15.36 3.00
N VAL A 6 11.19 -15.54 4.31
CA VAL A 6 10.60 -14.68 5.34
C VAL A 6 11.71 -13.89 6.01
N LEU A 7 11.67 -12.57 5.91
CA LEU A 7 12.63 -11.71 6.60
C LEU A 7 12.29 -11.64 8.09
N THR A 8 13.27 -11.84 8.96
CA THR A 8 13.09 -11.67 10.41
C THR A 8 13.82 -10.42 10.87
N ILE A 9 13.11 -9.53 11.58
CA ILE A 9 13.68 -8.28 12.10
C ILE A 9 13.31 -8.09 13.58
N LYS A 10 14.21 -7.51 14.37
CA LYS A 10 13.94 -7.13 15.77
C LYS A 10 13.55 -5.65 15.87
N ARG A 11 12.56 -5.32 16.70
CA ARG A 11 12.07 -3.95 16.97
C ARG A 11 11.65 -3.80 18.43
N LYS A 12 11.61 -2.56 18.94
CA LYS A 12 11.10 -2.24 20.28
C LYS A 12 9.57 -2.37 20.32
N ILE A 13 9.09 -3.61 20.42
CA ILE A 13 7.68 -3.99 20.48
C ILE A 13 7.49 -5.06 21.55
N LYS A 14 6.27 -5.18 22.10
CA LYS A 14 5.95 -6.16 23.15
C LYS A 14 5.63 -7.56 22.63
N TYR A 15 5.06 -7.65 21.42
CA TYR A 15 4.59 -8.91 20.86
C TYR A 15 4.99 -9.04 19.39
N PRO A 16 5.28 -10.27 18.91
CA PRO A 16 5.60 -10.53 17.52
C PRO A 16 4.50 -10.07 16.57
N ARG A 17 4.88 -9.67 15.35
CA ARG A 17 3.96 -9.31 14.28
C ARG A 17 4.41 -9.92 12.97
N ILE A 18 3.44 -10.37 12.18
CA ILE A 18 3.69 -10.82 10.82
C ILE A 18 3.09 -9.78 9.87
N GLU A 19 3.93 -9.27 8.96
CA GLU A 19 3.54 -8.25 8.00
C GLU A 19 3.93 -8.69 6.57
N LEU A 20 3.25 -8.18 5.56
CA LEU A 20 3.66 -8.32 4.17
C LEU A 20 4.20 -6.97 3.69
N LYS A 21 5.52 -6.81 3.69
CA LYS A 21 6.16 -5.57 3.22
C LYS A 21 6.48 -5.70 1.75
N THR A 22 5.70 -5.01 0.92
CA THR A 22 5.92 -4.96 -0.54
C THR A 22 6.10 -6.35 -1.17
N GLY A 23 5.28 -7.32 -0.75
CA GLY A 23 5.33 -8.71 -1.23
C GLY A 23 6.29 -9.65 -0.50
N THR A 24 7.12 -9.13 0.40
CA THR A 24 8.00 -9.95 1.24
C THR A 24 7.36 -10.13 2.61
N PRO A 25 7.06 -11.36 3.04
CA PRO A 25 6.63 -11.61 4.39
C PRO A 25 7.76 -11.26 5.38
N VAL A 26 7.42 -10.54 6.44
CA VAL A 26 8.35 -10.10 7.47
C VAL A 26 7.80 -10.50 8.83
N LEU A 27 8.59 -11.27 9.58
CA LEU A 27 8.38 -11.53 10.99
C LEU A 27 9.12 -10.45 11.79
N ILE A 28 8.38 -9.68 12.57
CA ILE A 28 8.91 -8.65 13.46
C ILE A 28 8.84 -9.18 14.88
N LEU A 29 9.99 -9.31 15.54
CA LEU A 29 10.11 -9.79 16.92
C LEU A 29 10.45 -8.64 17.88
N PRO A 30 10.11 -8.78 19.17
CA PRO A 30 10.71 -7.98 20.24
C PRO A 30 12.24 -8.01 20.20
N GLN A 31 12.87 -7.02 20.84
CA GLN A 31 14.33 -6.98 20.96
C GLN A 31 14.84 -8.00 21.98
N ASP A 32 14.07 -8.20 23.05
CA ASP A 32 14.27 -9.31 23.97
C ASP A 32 13.96 -10.63 23.26
N ASP A 33 14.75 -11.66 23.52
CA ASP A 33 14.60 -13.00 22.94
C ASP A 33 13.46 -13.80 23.58
N SER A 34 12.38 -13.10 23.97
CA SER A 34 11.22 -13.67 24.65
C SER A 34 10.36 -14.57 23.75
N PHE A 35 10.68 -14.64 22.45
CA PHE A 35 9.90 -15.38 21.46
C PHE A 35 10.80 -16.12 20.49
N ASP A 36 10.51 -17.40 20.25
CA ASP A 36 11.19 -18.20 19.25
C ASP A 36 10.63 -17.92 17.84
N ALA A 37 11.50 -17.43 16.96
CA ALA A 37 11.17 -17.19 15.56
C ALA A 37 10.71 -18.46 14.84
N VAL A 38 11.35 -19.60 15.10
CA VAL A 38 11.08 -20.88 14.44
C VAL A 38 9.68 -21.37 14.76
N GLU A 39 9.29 -21.33 16.04
CA GLU A 39 7.96 -21.74 16.50
C GLU A 39 6.87 -20.90 15.82
N ILE A 40 7.04 -19.58 15.77
CA ILE A 40 6.08 -18.67 15.14
C ILE A 40 5.99 -18.92 13.63
N LEU A 41 7.13 -19.10 12.96
CA LEU A 41 7.15 -19.39 11.52
C LEU A 41 6.44 -20.70 11.21
N ASP A 42 6.65 -21.74 12.01
CA ASP A 42 6.01 -23.05 11.80
C ASP A 42 4.50 -22.98 12.10
N LYS A 43 4.08 -22.29 13.16
CA LYS A 43 2.66 -22.04 13.47
C LYS A 43 1.93 -21.32 12.33
N HIS A 44 2.61 -20.41 11.64
CA HIS A 44 2.04 -19.61 10.55
C HIS A 44 2.45 -20.09 9.14
N ARG A 45 3.04 -21.28 9.00
CA ARG A 45 3.59 -21.78 7.73
C ARG A 45 2.60 -21.72 6.58
N LYS A 46 1.36 -22.20 6.80
CA LYS A 46 0.31 -22.19 5.77
C LYS A 46 -0.01 -20.78 5.28
N TRP A 47 -0.08 -19.82 6.20
CA TRP A 47 -0.33 -18.42 5.86
C TRP A 47 0.81 -17.85 5.01
N PHE A 48 2.07 -18.10 5.39
CA PHE A 48 3.23 -17.65 4.62
C PHE A 48 3.24 -18.24 3.21
N GLN A 49 2.99 -19.55 3.10
CA GLN A 49 2.93 -20.23 1.82
C GLN A 49 1.87 -19.60 0.90
N GLN A 50 0.63 -19.44 1.40
CA GLN A 50 -0.45 -18.83 0.62
C GLN A 50 -0.13 -17.40 0.19
N LYS A 51 0.54 -16.60 1.04
CA LYS A 51 0.91 -15.22 0.71
C LYS A 51 2.04 -15.14 -0.31
N LEU A 52 3.01 -16.05 -0.24
CA LEU A 52 4.07 -16.16 -1.24
C LEU A 52 3.50 -16.57 -2.60
N GLU A 53 2.65 -17.60 -2.63
CA GLU A 53 1.96 -18.06 -3.85
C GLU A 53 1.10 -16.95 -4.47
N PHE A 54 0.32 -16.25 -3.65
CA PHE A 54 -0.45 -15.09 -4.09
C PHE A 54 0.45 -14.00 -4.69
N THR A 55 1.56 -13.67 -4.02
CA THR A 55 2.49 -12.64 -4.48
C THR A 55 3.11 -13.02 -5.83
N GLU A 56 3.56 -14.26 -6.00
CA GLU A 56 4.12 -14.73 -7.27
C GLU A 56 3.07 -14.74 -8.40
N LYS A 57 1.83 -15.12 -8.09
CA LYS A 57 0.71 -15.03 -9.04
C LYS A 57 0.49 -13.60 -9.51
N ILE A 58 0.47 -12.63 -8.58
CA ILE A 58 0.31 -11.22 -8.91
C ILE A 58 1.49 -10.69 -9.74
N LYS A 59 2.73 -10.99 -9.33
CA LYS A 59 3.92 -10.62 -10.12
C LYS A 59 3.83 -11.12 -11.56
N LYS A 60 3.46 -12.40 -11.75
CA LYS A 60 3.30 -12.99 -13.08
C LYS A 60 2.19 -12.31 -13.88
N LYS A 61 1.04 -12.04 -13.25
CA LYS A 61 -0.12 -11.38 -13.89
C LYS A 61 0.21 -9.98 -14.41
N TYR A 62 0.97 -9.18 -13.64
CA TYR A 62 1.25 -7.78 -13.97
C TYR A 62 2.61 -7.55 -14.65
N LYS A 63 3.43 -8.59 -14.88
CA LYS A 63 4.79 -8.50 -15.43
C LYS A 63 4.88 -7.67 -16.71
N ASN A 64 3.89 -7.79 -17.59
CA ASN A 64 3.86 -7.14 -18.91
C ASN A 64 2.79 -6.04 -18.99
N GLN A 65 2.26 -5.59 -17.85
CA GLN A 65 1.25 -4.55 -17.82
C GLN A 65 1.83 -3.22 -18.34
N LYS A 66 1.04 -2.48 -19.11
CA LYS A 66 1.41 -1.14 -19.57
C LYS A 66 1.62 -0.22 -18.38
N ILE A 67 2.77 0.45 -18.35
CA ILE A 67 3.03 1.58 -17.46
C ILE A 67 2.60 2.86 -18.15
N TYR A 68 2.14 3.81 -17.35
CA TYR A 68 1.90 5.17 -17.80
C TYR A 68 3.17 5.97 -17.58
N GLU A 69 3.30 7.10 -18.24
CA GLU A 69 4.36 8.05 -17.94
C GLU A 69 3.76 9.44 -18.06
N ARG A 70 3.91 10.21 -16.99
CA ARG A 70 3.49 11.61 -16.92
C ARG A 70 4.51 12.39 -16.11
N SER A 71 4.57 13.69 -16.34
CA SER A 71 5.44 14.56 -15.54
C SER A 71 4.97 14.62 -14.09
N GLU A 72 5.86 15.01 -13.17
CA GLU A 72 5.49 15.25 -11.76
C GLU A 72 4.46 16.38 -11.66
N SER A 73 4.56 17.40 -12.52
CA SER A 73 3.59 18.51 -12.61
C SER A 73 2.20 18.02 -13.00
N ASP A 74 2.10 17.16 -14.02
CA ASP A 74 0.81 16.61 -14.46
C ASP A 74 0.20 15.69 -13.40
N LEU A 75 1.03 14.91 -12.69
CA LEU A 75 0.56 14.11 -11.57
C LEU A 75 0.00 15.00 -10.45
N ILE A 76 0.70 16.08 -10.08
CA ILE A 76 0.27 17.01 -9.04
C ILE A 76 -1.07 17.63 -9.43
N LYS A 77 -1.22 18.13 -10.66
CA LYS A 77 -2.49 18.69 -11.17
C LYS A 77 -3.61 17.66 -11.10
N LEU A 78 -3.37 16.44 -11.61
CA LEU A 78 -4.37 15.37 -11.62
C LEU A 78 -4.85 15.00 -10.21
N ILE A 79 -3.93 14.81 -9.26
CA ILE A 79 -4.26 14.50 -7.87
C ILE A 79 -4.99 15.68 -7.21
N THR A 80 -4.57 16.91 -7.49
CA THR A 80 -5.21 18.11 -6.91
C THR A 80 -6.66 18.23 -7.37
N ASN A 81 -6.94 17.96 -8.64
CA ASN A 81 -8.31 17.92 -9.18
C ASN A 81 -9.15 16.86 -8.46
N PHE A 82 -8.65 15.63 -8.31
CA PHE A 82 -9.37 14.58 -7.58
C PHE A 82 -9.57 14.92 -6.10
N VAL A 83 -8.59 15.55 -5.44
CA VAL A 83 -8.77 15.99 -4.05
C VAL A 83 -9.86 17.04 -3.96
N SER A 84 -9.94 17.99 -4.91
CA SER A 84 -11.00 18.98 -4.94
C SER A 84 -12.38 18.33 -5.10
N GLU A 85 -12.55 17.46 -6.10
CA GLU A 85 -13.80 16.72 -6.32
C GLU A 85 -14.23 15.95 -5.07
N TYR A 86 -13.30 15.24 -4.44
CA TYR A 86 -13.62 14.43 -3.26
C TYR A 86 -13.81 15.24 -1.99
N ALA A 87 -13.18 16.41 -1.87
CA ALA A 87 -13.43 17.29 -0.75
C ALA A 87 -14.88 17.77 -0.74
N ASP A 88 -15.44 18.06 -1.92
CA ASP A 88 -16.83 18.50 -2.07
C ASP A 88 -17.80 17.35 -1.74
N VAL A 89 -17.52 16.12 -2.20
CA VAL A 89 -18.34 14.94 -1.91
C VAL A 89 -18.28 14.51 -0.43
N LEU A 90 -17.11 14.63 0.20
CA LEU A 90 -16.88 14.17 1.58
C LEU A 90 -17.12 15.26 2.64
N GLY A 91 -17.27 16.52 2.22
CA GLY A 91 -17.40 17.68 3.11
C GLY A 91 -16.16 17.94 3.97
N LYS A 92 -14.99 17.42 3.57
CA LYS A 92 -13.73 17.55 4.33
C LYS A 92 -12.51 17.67 3.43
N LYS A 93 -11.67 18.67 3.72
CA LYS A 93 -10.40 18.92 3.03
C LYS A 93 -9.22 18.44 3.88
N PRO A 94 -8.12 17.98 3.27
CA PRO A 94 -6.88 17.73 3.99
C PRO A 94 -6.22 19.05 4.41
N ASP A 95 -5.59 19.07 5.58
CA ASP A 95 -4.89 20.26 6.08
C ASP A 95 -3.67 20.60 5.22
N LYS A 96 -3.05 19.58 4.62
CA LYS A 96 -1.90 19.73 3.74
C LYS A 96 -1.79 18.55 2.77
N ILE A 97 -1.42 18.87 1.53
CA ILE A 97 -1.04 17.89 0.50
C ILE A 97 0.46 18.01 0.27
N SER A 98 1.15 16.89 0.12
CA SER A 98 2.58 16.86 -0.22
C SER A 98 2.91 15.67 -1.11
N PHE A 99 4.04 15.77 -1.81
CA PHE A 99 4.50 14.75 -2.73
C PHE A 99 5.96 14.42 -2.43
N ARG A 100 6.31 13.14 -2.47
CA ARG A 100 7.70 12.66 -2.32
C ARG A 100 7.85 11.26 -2.88
N TYR A 101 9.08 10.81 -3.13
CA TYR A 101 9.31 9.39 -3.38
C TYR A 101 9.20 8.60 -2.06
N MET A 102 8.47 7.48 -2.08
CA MET A 102 8.28 6.60 -0.91
C MET A 102 8.62 5.15 -1.27
N LYS A 103 9.25 4.44 -0.31
CA LYS A 103 9.74 3.07 -0.52
C LYS A 103 8.74 1.96 -0.20
N THR A 104 7.61 2.28 0.41
CA THR A 104 6.72 1.25 0.99
C THR A 104 5.24 1.47 0.77
N LYS A 105 4.84 2.64 0.23
CA LYS A 105 3.42 3.01 0.09
C LYS A 105 3.19 3.87 -1.14
N TRP A 106 1.98 3.81 -1.67
CA TRP A 106 1.50 4.69 -2.73
C TRP A 106 1.10 6.08 -2.23
N ALA A 107 0.55 6.14 -1.02
CA ALA A 107 0.25 7.38 -0.32
C ALA A 107 0.12 7.12 1.20
N SER A 108 -0.13 8.18 1.96
CA SER A 108 -0.44 8.08 3.39
C SER A 108 -1.12 9.34 3.91
N CYS A 109 -2.07 9.16 4.81
CA CYS A 109 -2.67 10.21 5.62
C CYS A 109 -2.17 10.14 7.07
N SER A 110 -1.75 11.28 7.63
CA SER A 110 -1.37 11.40 9.04
C SER A 110 -2.56 11.77 9.93
N ARG A 111 -2.41 11.59 11.24
CA ARG A 111 -3.42 12.03 12.24
C ARG A 111 -3.67 13.54 12.23
N LYS A 112 -2.76 14.34 11.66
CA LYS A 112 -2.92 15.79 11.47
C LYS A 112 -3.51 16.12 10.08
N ASN A 113 -4.32 15.21 9.52
CA ASN A 113 -4.98 15.33 8.21
C ASN A 113 -4.07 15.71 7.02
N LYS A 114 -2.74 15.59 7.15
CA LYS A 114 -1.80 15.76 6.06
C LYS A 114 -1.76 14.49 5.22
N ILE A 115 -2.02 14.63 3.92
CA ILE A 115 -1.90 13.57 2.92
C ILE A 115 -0.57 13.72 2.18
N THR A 116 0.14 12.62 2.01
CA THR A 116 1.39 12.54 1.26
C THR A 116 1.25 11.51 0.15
N PHE A 117 1.42 11.93 -1.10
CA PHE A 117 1.37 11.07 -2.28
C PHE A 117 2.78 10.69 -2.75
N ASN A 118 2.91 9.47 -3.26
CA ASN A 118 4.16 8.99 -3.84
C ASN A 118 4.29 9.44 -5.31
N PHE A 119 5.42 10.03 -5.71
CA PHE A 119 5.66 10.38 -7.12
C PHE A 119 5.63 9.18 -8.07
N MET A 120 5.81 7.96 -7.55
CA MET A 120 5.63 6.73 -8.31
C MET A 120 4.21 6.58 -8.90
N LEU A 121 3.20 7.27 -8.37
CA LEU A 121 1.85 7.33 -8.93
C LEU A 121 1.82 7.83 -10.38
N LYS A 122 2.87 8.53 -10.85
CA LYS A 122 3.01 8.95 -12.25
C LYS A 122 3.04 7.78 -13.23
N TYR A 123 3.36 6.58 -12.76
CA TYR A 123 3.42 5.38 -13.60
C TYR A 123 2.12 4.57 -13.68
N LEU A 124 1.08 4.99 -12.94
CA LEU A 124 -0.17 4.24 -12.81
C LEU A 124 -1.25 4.79 -13.75
N PRO A 125 -2.23 3.97 -14.18
CA PRO A 125 -3.42 4.47 -14.86
C PRO A 125 -4.18 5.50 -13.99
N PRO A 126 -4.81 6.52 -14.59
CA PRO A 126 -5.55 7.55 -13.86
C PRO A 126 -6.59 7.00 -12.86
N ARG A 127 -7.26 5.89 -13.18
CA ARG A 127 -8.23 5.26 -12.28
C ARG A 127 -7.64 4.71 -10.98
N LEU A 128 -6.37 4.24 -10.99
CA LEU A 128 -5.70 3.80 -9.77
C LEU A 128 -5.26 4.99 -8.92
N ILE A 129 -4.88 6.10 -9.55
CA ILE A 129 -4.59 7.37 -8.86
C ILE A 129 -5.86 7.89 -8.21
N ARG A 130 -6.97 7.92 -8.95
CA ARG A 130 -8.29 8.33 -8.46
C ARG A 130 -8.72 7.51 -7.23
N TYR A 131 -8.58 6.18 -7.31
CA TYR A 131 -8.81 5.29 -6.17
C TYR A 131 -7.88 5.59 -4.98
N THR A 132 -6.56 5.73 -5.22
CA THR A 132 -5.58 6.05 -4.17
C THR A 132 -5.90 7.38 -3.49
N THR A 133 -6.28 8.41 -4.25
CA THR A 133 -6.69 9.71 -3.72
C THR A 133 -7.92 9.58 -2.84
N PHE A 134 -8.96 8.88 -3.28
CA PHE A 134 -10.15 8.65 -2.47
C PHE A 134 -9.84 7.86 -1.20
N HIS A 135 -8.97 6.85 -1.28
CA HIS A 135 -8.54 6.04 -0.15
C HIS A 135 -7.92 6.91 0.96
N GLU A 136 -7.01 7.82 0.60
CA GLU A 136 -6.40 8.71 1.59
C GLU A 136 -7.37 9.78 2.10
N MET A 137 -8.26 10.29 1.25
CA MET A 137 -9.30 11.23 1.68
C MET A 137 -10.29 10.57 2.66
N ALA A 138 -10.61 9.28 2.47
CA ALA A 138 -11.45 8.52 3.39
C ALA A 138 -10.84 8.45 4.81
N HIS A 139 -9.51 8.47 4.94
CA HIS A 139 -8.84 8.53 6.23
C HIS A 139 -9.07 9.83 7.00
N LEU A 140 -9.47 10.91 6.33
CA LEU A 140 -9.88 12.15 7.00
C LEU A 140 -11.16 11.95 7.83
N LEU A 141 -12.03 11.03 7.43
CA LEU A 141 -13.26 10.70 8.15
C LEU A 141 -13.09 9.47 9.05
N ILE A 142 -12.37 8.45 8.57
CA ILE A 142 -12.26 7.15 9.22
C ILE A 142 -10.79 6.74 9.27
N PRO A 143 -10.09 6.96 10.40
CA PRO A 143 -8.63 6.79 10.47
C PRO A 143 -8.13 5.35 10.26
N ASN A 144 -8.96 4.36 10.53
CA ASN A 144 -8.59 2.94 10.51
C ASN A 144 -9.40 2.21 9.43
N HIS A 145 -8.80 1.21 8.78
CA HIS A 145 -9.44 0.31 7.79
C HIS A 145 -10.47 -0.65 8.41
N ASN A 146 -11.40 -0.13 9.21
CA ASN A 146 -12.50 -0.87 9.81
C ASN A 146 -13.67 -1.04 8.83
N LYS A 147 -14.76 -1.67 9.29
CA LYS A 147 -15.96 -1.90 8.46
C LYS A 147 -16.51 -0.61 7.83
N ASN A 148 -16.50 0.50 8.57
CA ASN A 148 -17.02 1.79 8.09
C ASN A 148 -16.12 2.37 6.99
N PHE A 149 -14.79 2.23 7.12
CA PHE A 149 -13.85 2.64 6.06
C PHE A 149 -14.15 1.90 4.76
N TRP A 150 -14.23 0.56 4.81
CA TRP A 150 -14.49 -0.23 3.61
C TRP A 150 -15.89 -0.02 3.05
N PHE A 151 -16.89 0.28 3.90
CA PHE A 151 -18.21 0.69 3.45
C PHE A 151 -18.14 1.98 2.63
N LEU A 152 -17.41 3.00 3.13
CA LEU A 152 -17.21 4.26 2.42
C LEU A 152 -16.47 4.05 1.08
N ILE A 153 -15.39 3.25 1.08
CA ILE A 153 -14.66 2.90 -0.14
C ILE A 153 -15.57 2.19 -1.14
N LYS A 154 -16.35 1.20 -0.71
CA LYS A 154 -17.24 0.41 -1.57
C LYS A 154 -18.35 1.25 -2.21
N ARG A 155 -18.80 2.32 -1.53
CA ARG A 155 -19.83 3.23 -2.04
C ARG A 155 -19.38 3.92 -3.33
N GLU A 156 -18.12 4.35 -3.40
CA GLU A 156 -17.53 4.98 -4.58
C GLU A 156 -16.91 3.94 -5.54
N PHE A 157 -16.19 2.96 -5.01
CA PHE A 157 -15.49 1.94 -5.76
C PHE A 157 -16.02 0.54 -5.42
N LYS A 158 -17.12 0.14 -6.07
CA LYS A 158 -17.78 -1.16 -5.83
C LYS A 158 -16.82 -2.35 -5.92
N ASN A 159 -15.88 -2.30 -6.87
CA ASN A 159 -14.86 -3.34 -7.09
C ASN A 159 -13.49 -2.97 -6.48
N TYR A 160 -13.46 -2.28 -5.32
CA TYR A 160 -12.20 -1.89 -4.67
C TYR A 160 -11.17 -3.02 -4.48
N PRO A 161 -11.54 -4.31 -4.24
CA PRO A 161 -10.54 -5.36 -4.12
C PRO A 161 -9.68 -5.51 -5.38
N HIS A 162 -10.25 -5.24 -6.55
CA HIS A 162 -9.50 -5.23 -7.80
C HIS A 162 -8.50 -4.07 -7.89
N PHE A 163 -8.87 -2.88 -7.41
CA PHE A 163 -7.96 -1.73 -7.35
C PHE A 163 -6.78 -2.00 -6.40
N GLU A 164 -7.04 -2.61 -5.23
CA GLU A 164 -5.99 -3.01 -4.28
C GLU A 164 -5.03 -4.05 -4.89
N GLU A 165 -5.58 -5.07 -5.58
CA GLU A 165 -4.78 -6.08 -6.28
C GLU A 165 -3.91 -5.44 -7.37
N GLU A 166 -4.47 -4.52 -8.15
CA GLU A 166 -3.74 -3.82 -9.19
C GLU A 166 -2.64 -2.91 -8.64
N LEU A 167 -2.93 -2.14 -7.60
CA LEU A 167 -1.92 -1.32 -6.91
C LEU A 167 -0.76 -2.20 -6.42
N PHE A 168 -1.08 -3.39 -5.91
CA PHE A 168 -0.08 -4.35 -5.49
C PHE A 168 0.72 -4.91 -6.68
N GLY A 169 0.07 -5.23 -7.80
CA GLY A 169 0.71 -5.66 -9.04
C GLY A 169 1.64 -4.62 -9.66
N TYR A 170 1.18 -3.37 -9.75
CA TYR A 170 1.99 -2.25 -10.22
C TYR A 170 3.22 -2.02 -9.33
N TRP A 171 3.12 -2.27 -8.02
CA TRP A 171 4.26 -2.12 -7.12
C TRP A 171 5.43 -3.01 -7.56
N PHE A 172 5.16 -4.29 -7.84
CA PHE A 172 6.19 -5.21 -8.34
C PHE A 172 6.70 -4.86 -9.73
N LEU A 173 5.80 -4.42 -10.62
CA LEU A 173 6.18 -4.01 -11.96
C LEU A 173 7.21 -2.87 -11.94
N LEU A 174 6.99 -1.86 -11.08
CA LEU A 174 7.89 -0.72 -10.96
C LEU A 174 9.19 -1.06 -10.22
N GLN A 175 9.14 -1.97 -9.23
CA GLN A 175 10.35 -2.52 -8.59
C GLN A 175 11.25 -3.22 -9.61
N ASN A 176 10.67 -4.11 -10.43
CA ASN A 176 11.41 -4.88 -11.42
C ASN A 176 12.05 -3.99 -12.50
N LYS A 177 11.41 -2.86 -12.83
CA LYS A 177 11.94 -1.86 -13.78
C LYS A 177 12.96 -0.89 -13.15
N LYS A 178 13.34 -1.08 -11.87
CA LYS A 178 14.23 -0.19 -11.11
C LYS A 178 13.77 1.29 -11.10
N LEU A 179 12.46 1.52 -11.20
CA LEU A 179 11.89 2.88 -11.18
C LEU A 179 11.69 3.39 -9.76
N ILE A 180 11.67 2.51 -8.76
CA ILE A 180 11.64 2.91 -7.36
C ILE A 180 13.04 3.39 -6.97
N LYS A 181 13.18 4.70 -6.80
CA LYS A 181 14.43 5.34 -6.37
C LYS A 181 14.82 4.84 -4.96
N GLU A 182 16.09 4.48 -4.81
CA GLU A 182 16.73 4.11 -3.53
C GLU A 182 16.80 5.29 -2.55
#